data_AF-N0B7V8-F1
#
_entry.id   AF-N0B7V8-F1
#
_cell.length_a   1.000
_cell.length_b   1.000
_cell.length_c   1.000
_cell.angle_alpha   90.00
_cell.angle_beta   90.00
_cell.angle_gamma   90.00
#
_symmetry.space_group_name_H-M   'P 1'
#
loop_
_entity.id
_entity.type
_entity.pdbx_description
1 polymer ?
#
loop_
_entity_poly.entity_id
_entity_poly.type
_entity_poly.pdbx_seq_one_letter_code
_entity_poly.pdbx_strand_id
1 'polypeptide(L)'
;MSSSRMKVFRWKNCYADVAASKHGITVQSFFDDVIAPAICALEDKISALGRSGDPGDAFAQADMEDVLKETKMAFGLAIQSIWERQLRGYLRGCASELMPSNALAAQVTKANWTQLCELFLELRGIRLNAFPSFADLDTLQLLGNACRHGDGSSAIEVAMRCPELWRVYPPMPFEDQPRDSGLPPIALMDVPVERLREFVAAVAIFWDDAEYIYNESIERKHPSLEAKLARERTERNWRPQATPDGGA
;
A
#
# COMPACT_ATOMS: atom_id res chain seq x y z
N MET A 1 13.39 17.28 36.99
CA MET A 1 13.42 16.82 35.59
C MET A 1 12.07 17.15 34.96
N SER A 2 12.01 18.17 34.10
CA SER A 2 10.77 18.57 33.45
C SER A 2 10.41 17.53 32.40
N SER A 3 9.39 16.71 32.67
CA SER A 3 8.79 15.83 31.66
C SER A 3 8.12 16.75 30.64
N SER A 4 8.79 16.98 29.52
CA SER A 4 8.20 17.69 28.39
C SER A 4 6.97 16.89 27.96
N ARG A 5 5.76 17.40 28.25
CA ARG A 5 4.52 16.81 27.76
C ARG A 5 4.59 16.82 26.24
N MET A 6 4.81 15.65 25.64
CA MET A 6 4.74 15.49 24.20
C MET A 6 3.37 15.98 23.73
N LYS A 7 3.36 17.03 22.91
CA LYS A 7 2.13 17.51 22.27
C LYS A 7 1.71 16.51 21.20
N VAL A 8 0.49 16.01 21.32
CA VAL A 8 -0.15 15.20 20.28
C VAL A 8 -0.29 16.05 19.02
N PHE A 9 0.20 15.54 17.89
CA PHE A 9 -0.01 16.19 16.60
C PHE A 9 -1.49 16.23 16.24
N ARG A 10 -1.94 17.35 15.68
CA ARG A 10 -3.31 17.58 15.21
C ARG A 10 -3.25 18.28 13.88
N TRP A 11 -4.10 17.87 12.94
CA TRP A 11 -4.34 18.61 11.71
C TRP A 11 -5.69 19.32 11.73
N LYS A 12 -5.94 20.19 10.75
CA LYS A 12 -7.25 20.79 10.52
C LYS A 12 -8.17 19.75 9.87
N ASN A 13 -9.24 19.38 10.58
CA ASN A 13 -10.23 18.43 10.07
C ASN A 13 -11.03 19.03 8.91
N CYS A 14 -11.44 18.17 7.97
CA CYS A 14 -12.35 18.50 6.88
C CYS A 14 -13.25 17.30 6.54
N TYR A 15 -14.21 17.47 5.63
CA TYR A 15 -15.14 16.40 5.24
C TYR A 15 -14.42 15.17 4.65
N ALA A 16 -13.25 15.36 4.04
CA ALA A 16 -12.46 14.25 3.50
C ALA A 16 -12.06 13.22 4.57
N ASP A 17 -11.86 13.64 5.83
CA ASP A 17 -11.57 12.73 6.94
C ASP A 17 -12.74 11.80 7.24
N VAL A 18 -13.97 12.32 7.17
CA VAL A 18 -15.18 11.52 7.36
C VAL A 18 -15.38 10.56 6.19
N ALA A 19 -15.17 11.03 4.96
CA ALA A 19 -15.30 10.21 3.76
C ALA A 19 -14.27 9.07 3.70
N ALA A 20 -13.10 9.24 4.32
CA ALA A 20 -12.04 8.24 4.37
C ALA A 20 -12.29 7.10 5.37
N SER A 21 -13.26 7.24 6.28
CA SER A 21 -13.54 6.27 7.38
C SER A 21 -13.75 4.81 6.95
N LYS A 22 -14.11 4.57 5.68
CA LYS A 22 -14.34 3.22 5.15
C LYS A 22 -13.21 2.71 4.26
N HIS A 23 -12.18 3.50 3.98
CA HIS A 23 -11.13 3.13 3.03
C HIS A 23 -10.36 1.88 3.45
N GLY A 24 -10.00 1.77 4.74
CA GLY A 24 -9.35 0.57 5.29
C GLY A 24 -10.22 -0.68 5.17
N ILE A 25 -11.50 -0.60 5.56
CA ILE A 25 -12.44 -1.72 5.45
C ILE A 25 -12.62 -2.16 3.99
N THR A 26 -12.75 -1.21 3.06
CA THR A 26 -12.92 -1.51 1.63
C THR A 26 -11.75 -2.32 1.07
N VAL A 27 -10.50 -1.94 1.38
CA VAL A 27 -9.33 -2.67 0.85
C VAL A 27 -9.16 -4.03 1.54
N GLN A 28 -9.50 -4.12 2.83
CA GLN A 28 -9.48 -5.38 3.58
C GLN A 28 -10.49 -6.39 3.02
N SER A 29 -11.75 -5.96 2.82
CA SER A 29 -12.78 -6.78 2.18
C SER A 29 -12.40 -7.18 0.76
N PHE A 30 -11.78 -6.29 -0.01
CA PHE A 30 -11.29 -6.66 -1.34
C PHE A 30 -10.26 -7.80 -1.27
N PHE A 31 -9.40 -7.81 -0.25
CA PHE A 31 -8.46 -8.91 -0.06
C PHE A 31 -9.18 -10.19 0.39
N ASP A 32 -9.95 -10.13 1.47
CA ASP A 32 -10.53 -11.29 2.13
C ASP A 32 -11.63 -11.95 1.28
N ASP A 33 -12.43 -11.15 0.58
CA ASP A 33 -13.61 -11.62 -0.16
C ASP A 33 -13.32 -11.86 -1.66
N VAL A 34 -12.22 -11.32 -2.21
CA VAL A 34 -11.90 -11.42 -3.64
C VAL A 34 -10.52 -11.99 -3.91
N ILE A 35 -9.46 -11.34 -3.43
CA ILE A 35 -8.08 -11.73 -3.77
C ILE A 35 -7.75 -13.12 -3.24
N ALA A 36 -7.90 -13.33 -1.93
CA ALA A 36 -7.51 -14.59 -1.29
C ALA A 36 -8.33 -15.79 -1.84
N PRO A 37 -9.67 -15.71 -1.95
CA PRO A 37 -10.46 -16.81 -2.54
C PRO A 37 -10.08 -17.11 -3.99
N ALA A 38 -9.81 -16.09 -4.81
CA ALA A 38 -9.41 -16.29 -6.21
C ALA A 38 -8.06 -17.00 -6.33
N ILE A 39 -7.09 -16.64 -5.49
CA ILE A 39 -5.77 -17.30 -5.47
C ILE A 39 -5.90 -18.74 -4.98
N CYS A 40 -6.62 -18.98 -3.88
CA CYS A 40 -6.82 -20.35 -3.38
C CYS A 40 -7.48 -21.25 -4.44
N ALA A 41 -8.48 -20.75 -5.17
CA ALA A 41 -9.13 -21.52 -6.24
C ALA A 41 -8.17 -21.91 -7.37
N LEU A 42 -7.21 -21.04 -7.73
CA LEU A 42 -6.19 -21.33 -8.72
C LEU A 42 -5.17 -22.36 -8.18
N GLU A 43 -4.73 -22.21 -6.93
CA GLU A 43 -3.81 -23.13 -6.26
C GLU A 43 -4.41 -24.53 -6.12
N ASP A 44 -5.69 -24.64 -5.77
CA ASP A 44 -6.43 -25.90 -5.70
C ASP A 44 -6.49 -26.58 -7.08
N LYS A 45 -6.73 -25.79 -8.13
CA LYS A 45 -6.78 -26.30 -9.51
C LYS A 45 -5.41 -26.80 -9.98
N ILE A 46 -4.34 -26.05 -9.72
CA ILE A 46 -2.96 -26.46 -10.00
C ILE A 46 -2.65 -27.77 -9.27
N SER A 47 -3.01 -27.85 -7.98
CA SER A 47 -2.79 -29.04 -7.15
C SER A 47 -3.61 -30.25 -7.61
N ALA A 48 -4.79 -30.04 -8.20
CA ALA A 48 -5.60 -31.11 -8.78
C ALA A 48 -4.96 -31.65 -10.07
N LEU A 49 -4.51 -30.78 -10.96
CA LEU A 49 -3.83 -31.15 -12.21
C LEU A 49 -2.53 -31.91 -11.94
N GLY A 50 -1.70 -31.44 -10.99
CA GLY A 50 -0.44 -32.11 -10.65
C GLY A 50 -0.58 -33.47 -9.96
N ARG A 51 -1.78 -33.81 -9.46
CA ARG A 51 -2.10 -35.14 -8.92
C ARG A 51 -2.70 -36.07 -9.98
N SER A 52 -2.98 -35.57 -11.17
CA SER A 52 -3.54 -36.37 -12.25
C SER A 52 -2.49 -37.29 -12.87
N GLY A 53 -2.96 -38.44 -13.36
CA GLY A 53 -2.14 -39.37 -14.14
C GLY A 53 -2.18 -39.11 -15.65
N ASP A 54 -2.98 -38.14 -16.11
CA ASP A 54 -3.08 -37.80 -17.52
C ASP A 54 -1.84 -36.99 -17.97
N PRO A 55 -1.07 -37.44 -18.99
CA PRO A 55 0.05 -36.68 -19.53
C PRO A 55 -0.30 -35.26 -20.00
N GLY A 56 -1.55 -35.03 -20.45
CA GLY A 56 -2.03 -33.70 -20.85
C GLY A 56 -2.14 -32.72 -19.68
N ASP A 57 -2.43 -33.22 -18.48
CA ASP A 57 -2.63 -32.38 -17.29
C ASP A 57 -1.33 -31.74 -16.80
N ALA A 58 -0.16 -32.30 -17.13
CA ALA A 58 1.13 -31.67 -16.83
C ALA A 58 1.32 -30.34 -17.59
N PHE A 59 0.88 -30.27 -18.85
CA PHE A 59 0.91 -29.02 -19.62
C PHE A 59 -0.12 -28.02 -19.09
N ALA A 60 -1.34 -28.50 -18.81
CA ALA A 60 -2.39 -27.67 -18.22
C ALA A 60 -1.99 -27.13 -16.83
N GLN A 61 -1.22 -27.89 -16.04
CA GLN A 61 -0.69 -27.42 -14.77
C GLN A 61 0.26 -26.24 -14.98
N ALA A 62 1.23 -26.36 -15.90
CA ALA A 62 2.18 -25.29 -16.20
C ALA A 62 1.46 -24.01 -16.67
N ASP A 63 0.49 -24.16 -17.58
CA ASP A 63 -0.33 -23.02 -18.05
C ASP A 63 -1.08 -22.36 -16.87
N MET A 64 -1.61 -23.15 -15.94
CA MET A 64 -2.30 -22.62 -14.75
C MET A 64 -1.37 -21.93 -13.76
N GLU A 65 -0.12 -22.37 -13.64
CA GLU A 65 0.90 -21.68 -12.83
C GLU A 65 1.22 -20.29 -13.39
N ASP A 66 1.25 -20.13 -14.71
CA ASP A 66 1.44 -18.83 -15.34
C ASP A 66 0.20 -17.93 -15.16
N VAL A 67 -1.01 -18.49 -15.28
CA VAL A 67 -2.26 -17.77 -14.92
C VAL A 67 -2.22 -17.28 -13.47
N LEU A 68 -1.71 -18.08 -12.54
CA LEU A 68 -1.59 -17.68 -11.13
C LEU A 68 -0.62 -16.51 -10.94
N LYS A 69 0.56 -16.52 -11.60
CA LYS A 69 1.53 -15.42 -11.53
C LYS A 69 0.92 -14.12 -12.06
N GLU A 70 0.33 -14.17 -13.25
CA GLU A 70 -0.34 -13.02 -13.86
C GLU A 70 -1.48 -12.48 -12.98
N THR A 71 -2.25 -13.38 -12.38
CA THR A 71 -3.33 -13.02 -11.45
C THR A 71 -2.80 -12.27 -10.22
N LYS A 72 -1.71 -12.75 -9.61
CA LYS A 72 -1.06 -12.07 -8.47
C LYS A 72 -0.53 -10.68 -8.84
N MET A 73 0.10 -10.54 -10.01
CA MET A 73 0.56 -9.23 -10.52
C MET A 73 -0.61 -8.28 -10.75
N ALA A 74 -1.70 -8.77 -11.35
CA ALA A 74 -2.92 -8.00 -11.57
C ALA A 74 -3.56 -7.56 -10.24
N PHE A 75 -3.55 -8.41 -9.21
CA PHE A 75 -4.01 -8.02 -7.88
C PHE A 75 -3.11 -6.97 -7.22
N GLY A 76 -1.79 -7.07 -7.34
CA GLY A 76 -0.87 -6.01 -6.90
C GLY A 76 -1.19 -4.66 -7.53
N LEU A 77 -1.42 -4.65 -8.85
CA LEU A 77 -1.85 -3.46 -9.59
C LEU A 77 -3.23 -2.93 -9.12
N ALA A 78 -4.17 -3.82 -8.82
CA ALA A 78 -5.50 -3.45 -8.33
C ALA A 78 -5.44 -2.81 -6.95
N ILE A 79 -4.66 -3.39 -6.01
CA ILE A 79 -4.45 -2.82 -4.67
C ILE A 79 -3.82 -1.43 -4.78
N GLN A 80 -2.76 -1.28 -5.60
CA GLN A 80 -2.12 0.01 -5.85
C GLN A 80 -3.13 1.03 -6.41
N SER A 81 -3.96 0.62 -7.37
CA SER A 81 -4.96 1.50 -7.99
C SER A 81 -6.06 1.91 -7.01
N ILE A 82 -6.47 1.04 -6.09
CA ILE A 82 -7.41 1.38 -5.01
C ILE A 82 -6.78 2.42 -4.09
N TRP A 83 -5.57 2.16 -3.60
CA TRP A 83 -4.83 3.06 -2.72
C TRP A 83 -4.67 4.46 -3.35
N GLU A 84 -4.17 4.53 -4.59
CA GLU A 84 -3.93 5.80 -5.26
C GLU A 84 -5.23 6.61 -5.44
N ARG A 85 -6.34 5.93 -5.81
CA ARG A 85 -7.65 6.58 -5.91
C ARG A 85 -8.15 7.11 -4.57
N GLN A 86 -7.98 6.35 -3.49
CA GLN A 86 -8.35 6.78 -2.14
C GLN A 86 -7.53 8.01 -1.73
N LEU A 87 -6.19 7.95 -1.86
CA LEU A 87 -5.31 9.06 -1.51
C LEU A 87 -5.60 10.32 -2.32
N ARG A 88 -5.74 10.20 -3.65
CA ARG A 88 -6.08 11.36 -4.50
C ARG A 88 -7.46 11.91 -4.18
N GLY A 89 -8.44 11.06 -3.95
CA GLY A 89 -9.80 11.47 -3.55
C GLY A 89 -9.78 12.26 -2.25
N TYR A 90 -9.06 11.74 -1.25
CA TYR A 90 -8.84 12.38 0.03
C TYR A 90 -8.16 13.74 -0.12
N LEU A 91 -7.02 13.81 -0.80
CA LEU A 91 -6.27 15.06 -1.01
C LEU A 91 -7.05 16.10 -1.79
N ARG A 92 -7.87 15.69 -2.77
CA ARG A 92 -8.79 16.61 -3.46
C ARG A 92 -9.82 17.19 -2.51
N GLY A 93 -10.44 16.36 -1.67
CA GLY A 93 -11.37 16.83 -0.64
C GLY A 93 -10.72 17.79 0.34
N CYS A 94 -9.48 17.49 0.77
CA CYS A 94 -8.68 18.37 1.60
C CYS A 94 -8.44 19.72 0.93
N ALA A 95 -7.95 19.71 -0.32
CA ALA A 95 -7.65 20.94 -1.06
C ALA A 95 -8.89 21.82 -1.26
N SER A 96 -10.04 21.21 -1.59
CA SER A 96 -11.28 21.96 -1.82
C SER A 96 -11.82 22.66 -0.58
N GLU A 97 -11.60 22.13 0.63
CA GLU A 97 -12.12 22.71 1.86
C GLU A 97 -11.08 23.54 2.63
N LEU A 98 -9.83 23.08 2.65
CA LEU A 98 -8.75 23.71 3.42
C LEU A 98 -8.08 24.84 2.66
N MET A 99 -8.01 24.77 1.31
CA MET A 99 -7.34 25.72 0.43
C MET A 99 -8.16 26.04 -0.83
N PRO A 100 -9.42 26.51 -0.71
CA PRO A 100 -10.39 26.62 -1.82
C PRO A 100 -9.97 27.59 -2.94
N SER A 101 -9.12 28.58 -2.64
CA SER A 101 -8.63 29.55 -3.62
C SER A 101 -7.42 29.07 -4.43
N ASN A 102 -6.83 27.93 -4.07
CA ASN A 102 -5.65 27.39 -4.76
C ASN A 102 -6.03 26.37 -5.83
N ALA A 103 -5.26 26.33 -6.92
CA ALA A 103 -5.37 25.32 -7.97
C ALA A 103 -4.93 23.90 -7.51
N LEU A 104 -4.71 23.67 -6.21
CA LEU A 104 -4.20 22.43 -5.62
C LEU A 104 -5.09 21.23 -5.95
N ALA A 105 -6.42 21.38 -5.92
CA ALA A 105 -7.33 20.28 -6.25
C ALA A 105 -7.14 19.77 -7.70
N ALA A 106 -6.83 20.67 -8.65
CA ALA A 106 -6.51 20.29 -10.02
C ALA A 106 -5.12 19.63 -10.11
N GLN A 107 -4.15 20.10 -9.33
CA GLN A 107 -2.80 19.52 -9.27
C GLN A 107 -2.82 18.07 -8.77
N VAL A 108 -3.61 17.77 -7.73
CA VAL A 108 -3.75 16.39 -7.18
C VAL A 108 -4.17 15.38 -8.26
N THR A 109 -4.93 15.80 -9.28
CA THR A 109 -5.39 14.88 -10.34
C THR A 109 -4.25 14.43 -11.26
N LYS A 110 -3.22 15.27 -11.45
CA LYS A 110 -2.10 15.00 -12.39
C LYS A 110 -0.77 14.74 -11.68
N ALA A 111 -0.73 14.91 -10.36
CA ALA A 111 0.48 14.75 -9.56
C ALA A 111 1.07 13.34 -9.71
N ASN A 112 2.40 13.25 -9.89
CA ASN A 112 3.12 12.00 -9.70
C ASN A 112 3.26 11.67 -8.20
N TRP A 113 3.83 10.52 -7.87
CA TRP A 113 3.93 10.05 -6.47
C TRP A 113 4.66 11.02 -5.55
N THR A 114 5.81 11.55 -5.98
CA THR A 114 6.58 12.55 -5.21
C THR A 114 5.75 13.80 -4.94
N GLN A 115 5.06 14.30 -5.96
CA GLN A 115 4.16 15.46 -5.84
C GLN A 115 2.98 15.16 -4.90
N LEU A 116 2.43 13.94 -4.90
CA LEU A 116 1.38 13.56 -3.93
C LEU A 116 1.90 13.59 -2.49
N CYS A 117 3.14 13.19 -2.24
CA CYS A 117 3.76 13.26 -0.91
C CYS A 117 3.95 14.70 -0.44
N GLU A 118 4.36 15.60 -1.35
CA GLU A 118 4.49 17.04 -1.09
C GLU A 118 3.13 17.68 -0.81
N LEU A 119 2.13 17.40 -1.64
CA LEU A 119 0.75 17.89 -1.46
C LEU A 119 0.14 17.39 -0.15
N PHE A 120 0.44 16.16 0.26
CA PHE A 120 0.00 15.63 1.54
C PHE A 120 0.60 16.44 2.70
N LEU A 121 1.90 16.75 2.67
CA LEU A 121 2.55 17.61 3.66
C LEU A 121 1.92 19.01 3.68
N GLU A 122 1.71 19.63 2.52
CA GLU A 122 1.13 20.96 2.42
C GLU A 122 -0.29 21.02 3.01
N LEU A 123 -1.11 20.00 2.74
CA LEU A 123 -2.51 19.97 3.17
C LEU A 123 -2.69 19.51 4.63
N ARG A 124 -1.80 18.65 5.14
CA ARG A 124 -1.97 18.00 6.46
C ARG A 124 -0.93 18.38 7.50
N GLY A 125 0.15 19.07 7.11
CA GLY A 125 1.21 19.50 8.02
C GLY A 125 2.07 18.36 8.56
N ILE A 126 1.97 17.16 8.00
CA ILE A 126 2.78 15.99 8.33
C ILE A 126 3.18 15.28 7.04
N ARG A 127 4.42 14.80 6.96
CA ARG A 127 4.89 14.08 5.78
C ARG A 127 4.27 12.70 5.70
N LEU A 128 3.98 12.23 4.48
CA LEU A 128 3.48 10.88 4.27
C LEU A 128 4.48 9.82 4.78
N ASN A 129 5.78 10.10 4.67
CA ASN A 129 6.85 9.24 5.20
C ASN A 129 7.05 9.25 6.72
N ALA A 130 6.25 10.02 7.46
CA ALA A 130 6.21 9.93 8.91
C ALA A 130 5.34 8.77 9.41
N PHE A 131 4.45 8.23 8.54
CA PHE A 131 3.58 7.11 8.88
C PHE A 131 4.35 5.78 8.81
N PRO A 132 4.13 4.85 9.75
CA PRO A 132 4.83 3.56 9.76
C PRO A 132 4.64 2.74 8.50
N SER A 133 3.46 2.82 7.88
CA SER A 133 3.10 2.09 6.67
C SER A 133 3.74 2.65 5.39
N PHE A 134 4.46 3.77 5.45
CA PHE A 134 4.96 4.44 4.24
C PHE A 134 5.88 3.57 3.40
N ALA A 135 6.80 2.83 4.01
CA ALA A 135 7.76 2.00 3.26
C ALA A 135 7.05 0.96 2.38
N ASP A 136 5.99 0.34 2.92
CA ASP A 136 5.18 -0.64 2.18
C ASP A 136 4.32 0.05 1.12
N LEU A 137 3.76 1.22 1.40
CA LEU A 137 2.98 2.00 0.43
C LEU A 137 3.83 2.53 -0.74
N ASP A 138 5.07 2.94 -0.46
CA ASP A 138 6.04 3.36 -1.47
C ASP A 138 6.44 2.17 -2.36
N THR A 139 6.67 1.01 -1.74
CA THR A 139 6.93 -0.24 -2.45
C THR A 139 5.73 -0.67 -3.30
N LEU A 140 4.49 -0.55 -2.78
CA LEU A 140 3.26 -0.83 -3.52
C LEU A 140 3.14 0.07 -4.77
N GLN A 141 3.51 1.36 -4.66
CA GLN A 141 3.50 2.27 -5.81
C GLN A 141 4.47 1.81 -6.91
N LEU A 142 5.68 1.39 -6.52
CA LEU A 142 6.68 0.86 -7.44
C LEU A 142 6.20 -0.45 -8.08
N LEU A 143 5.65 -1.36 -7.28
CA LEU A 143 5.10 -2.64 -7.77
C LEU A 143 3.99 -2.42 -8.78
N GLY A 144 3.00 -1.57 -8.48
CA GLY A 144 1.90 -1.30 -9.41
C GLY A 144 2.38 -0.67 -10.72
N ASN A 145 3.38 0.22 -10.67
CA ASN A 145 3.99 0.75 -11.89
C ASN A 145 4.73 -0.33 -12.69
N ALA A 146 5.45 -1.23 -12.03
CA ALA A 146 6.14 -2.35 -12.67
C ALA A 146 5.15 -3.33 -13.31
N CYS A 147 4.08 -3.73 -12.60
CA CYS A 147 3.01 -4.57 -13.15
C CYS A 147 2.30 -3.91 -14.36
N ARG A 148 2.19 -2.58 -14.39
CA ARG A 148 1.52 -1.85 -15.48
C ARG A 148 2.39 -1.68 -16.72
N HIS A 149 3.69 -1.46 -16.53
CA HIS A 149 4.58 -1.00 -17.60
C HIS A 149 5.67 -2.01 -17.98
N GLY A 150 5.82 -3.10 -17.23
CA GLY A 150 6.87 -4.10 -17.44
C GLY A 150 8.25 -3.61 -16.98
N ASP A 151 9.28 -3.99 -17.74
CA ASP A 151 10.70 -3.81 -17.42
C ASP A 151 11.20 -2.35 -17.54
N GLY A 152 10.69 -1.48 -16.65
CA GLY A 152 11.08 -0.08 -16.53
C GLY A 152 11.86 0.24 -15.24
N SER A 153 12.06 1.53 -14.96
CA SER A 153 12.75 1.97 -13.74
C SER A 153 12.08 1.49 -12.44
N SER A 154 10.75 1.36 -12.41
CA SER A 154 10.06 0.79 -11.26
C SER A 154 10.36 -0.69 -11.07
N ALA A 155 10.51 -1.47 -12.14
CA ALA A 155 10.89 -2.89 -12.04
C ALA A 155 12.29 -3.05 -11.46
N ILE A 156 13.23 -2.21 -11.89
CA ILE A 156 14.60 -2.17 -11.35
C ILE A 156 14.59 -1.90 -9.85
N GLU A 157 13.82 -0.89 -9.41
CA GLU A 157 13.73 -0.52 -8.00
C GLU A 157 13.06 -1.62 -7.16
N VAL A 158 12.01 -2.25 -7.68
CA VAL A 158 11.35 -3.39 -7.01
C VAL A 158 12.32 -4.57 -6.87
N ALA A 159 13.09 -4.90 -7.90
CA ALA A 159 14.09 -5.97 -7.84
C ALA A 159 15.21 -5.70 -6.82
N MET A 160 15.55 -4.43 -6.61
CA MET A 160 16.52 -4.05 -5.57
C MET A 160 15.94 -4.10 -4.16
N ARG A 161 14.69 -3.67 -3.96
CA ARG A 161 14.05 -3.57 -2.63
C ARG A 161 13.42 -4.89 -2.17
N CYS A 162 12.91 -5.65 -3.11
CA CYS A 162 12.15 -6.87 -2.88
C CYS A 162 12.67 -8.00 -3.78
N PRO A 163 13.98 -8.37 -3.68
CA PRO A 163 14.55 -9.43 -4.52
C PRO A 163 13.86 -10.78 -4.33
N GLU A 164 13.20 -11.00 -3.20
CA GLU A 164 12.42 -12.20 -2.89
C GLU A 164 11.18 -12.41 -3.79
N LEU A 165 10.74 -11.39 -4.55
CA LEU A 165 9.64 -11.53 -5.50
C LEU A 165 10.04 -12.30 -6.77
N TRP A 166 11.33 -12.55 -6.97
CA TRP A 166 11.83 -13.36 -8.06
C TRP A 166 12.30 -14.72 -7.54
N ARG A 167 11.84 -15.78 -8.22
CA ARG A 167 12.34 -17.13 -7.94
C ARG A 167 13.81 -17.21 -8.36
N VAL A 168 14.68 -17.59 -7.41
CA VAL A 168 16.06 -17.94 -7.72
C VAL A 168 16.06 -19.37 -8.26
N TYR A 169 16.20 -19.52 -9.58
CA TYR A 169 16.43 -20.84 -10.16
C TYR A 169 17.86 -21.31 -9.82
N PRO A 170 18.04 -22.53 -9.29
CA PRO A 170 19.38 -23.10 -9.17
C PRO A 170 20.00 -23.21 -10.57
N PRO A 171 21.32 -22.96 -10.71
CA PRO A 171 21.98 -23.03 -12.01
C PRO A 171 21.82 -24.45 -12.57
N MET A 172 21.43 -24.54 -13.84
CA MET A 172 21.33 -25.84 -14.51
C MET A 172 22.74 -26.44 -14.61
N PRO A 173 22.91 -27.76 -14.40
CA PRO A 173 24.22 -28.40 -14.32
C PRO A 173 25.05 -28.38 -15.63
N PHE A 174 24.51 -27.76 -16.70
CA PHE A 174 25.14 -27.64 -18.01
C PHE A 174 25.40 -26.19 -18.44
N GLU A 175 25.10 -25.20 -17.59
CA GLU A 175 25.38 -23.79 -17.89
C GLU A 175 26.76 -23.40 -17.35
N ASP A 176 27.78 -23.52 -18.20
CA ASP A 176 29.11 -22.87 -18.03
C ASP A 176 29.05 -21.36 -18.33
N GLN A 177 27.85 -20.79 -18.50
CA GLN A 177 27.69 -19.35 -18.73
C GLN A 177 27.76 -18.59 -17.39
N PRO A 178 28.53 -17.50 -17.32
CA PRO A 178 28.42 -16.59 -16.18
C PRO A 178 26.97 -16.14 -16.09
N ARG A 179 26.35 -16.25 -14.90
CA ARG A 179 25.01 -15.74 -14.62
C ARG A 179 24.92 -14.34 -15.23
N ASP A 180 24.05 -14.17 -16.21
CA ASP A 180 23.83 -12.86 -16.79
C ASP A 180 23.48 -11.92 -15.62
N SER A 181 24.35 -10.94 -15.35
CA SER A 181 24.27 -10.08 -14.17
C SER A 181 23.12 -9.07 -14.26
N GLY A 182 22.17 -9.30 -15.17
CA GLY A 182 21.02 -8.47 -15.42
C GLY A 182 19.97 -8.62 -14.33
N LEU A 183 19.17 -7.56 -14.18
CA LEU A 183 17.99 -7.61 -13.32
C LEU A 183 16.97 -8.59 -13.91
N PRO A 184 16.33 -9.41 -13.07
CA PRO A 184 15.40 -10.41 -13.56
C PRO A 184 14.17 -9.72 -14.17
N PRO A 185 13.66 -10.20 -15.32
CA PRO A 185 12.51 -9.59 -15.99
C PRO A 185 11.24 -9.72 -15.13
N ILE A 186 10.32 -8.77 -15.29
CA ILE A 186 9.03 -8.76 -14.59
C ILE A 186 8.18 -9.99 -14.91
N ALA A 187 8.31 -10.55 -16.11
CA ALA A 187 7.64 -11.79 -16.50
C ALA A 187 7.97 -13.00 -15.61
N LEU A 188 9.07 -12.95 -14.83
CA LEU A 188 9.47 -14.00 -13.89
C LEU A 188 9.10 -13.67 -12.43
N MET A 189 8.46 -12.52 -12.18
CA MET A 189 8.04 -12.11 -10.85
C MET A 189 6.87 -12.99 -10.37
N ASP A 190 6.94 -13.44 -9.13
CA ASP A 190 5.88 -14.21 -8.46
C ASP A 190 5.61 -13.55 -7.10
N VAL A 191 4.60 -12.70 -7.04
CA VAL A 191 4.27 -11.95 -5.83
C VAL A 191 3.60 -12.87 -4.81
N PRO A 192 4.18 -13.10 -3.62
CA PRO A 192 3.55 -13.92 -2.59
C PRO A 192 2.21 -13.35 -2.13
N VAL A 193 1.26 -14.23 -1.78
CA VAL A 193 -0.04 -13.83 -1.21
C VAL A 193 0.15 -12.99 0.05
N GLU A 194 1.14 -13.36 0.85
CA GLU A 194 1.52 -12.68 2.09
C GLU A 194 1.93 -11.24 1.79
N ARG A 195 2.67 -11.01 0.70
CA ARG A 195 3.08 -9.66 0.29
C ARG A 195 1.88 -8.82 -0.14
N LEU A 196 0.91 -9.40 -0.87
CA LEU A 196 -0.34 -8.73 -1.20
C LEU A 196 -1.14 -8.35 0.07
N ARG A 197 -1.18 -9.26 1.05
CA ARG A 197 -1.83 -9.04 2.35
C ARG A 197 -1.15 -7.90 3.12
N GLU A 198 0.18 -7.85 3.13
CA GLU A 198 0.96 -6.80 3.79
C GLU A 198 0.67 -5.43 3.16
N PHE A 199 0.57 -5.32 1.84
CA PHE A 199 0.18 -4.07 1.19
C PHE A 199 -1.23 -3.62 1.55
N VAL A 200 -2.19 -4.54 1.59
CA VAL A 200 -3.56 -4.26 2.05
C VAL A 200 -3.55 -3.77 3.50
N ALA A 201 -2.79 -4.45 4.37
CA ALA A 201 -2.64 -4.06 5.75
C ALA A 201 -2.00 -2.67 5.89
N ALA A 202 -0.97 -2.36 5.09
CA ALA A 202 -0.33 -1.04 5.08
C ALA A 202 -1.30 0.09 4.70
N VAL A 203 -2.17 -0.14 3.70
CA VAL A 203 -3.24 0.79 3.33
C VAL A 203 -4.25 0.95 4.46
N ALA A 204 -4.69 -0.15 5.09
CA ALA A 204 -5.63 -0.09 6.21
C ALA A 204 -5.05 0.66 7.42
N ILE A 205 -3.82 0.32 7.83
CA ILE A 205 -3.08 0.96 8.92
C ILE A 205 -2.93 2.46 8.66
N PHE A 206 -2.62 2.87 7.43
CA PHE A 206 -2.54 4.28 7.07
C PHE A 206 -3.86 5.02 7.36
N TRP A 207 -5.00 4.45 6.95
CA TRP A 207 -6.30 5.07 7.18
C TRP A 207 -6.71 5.05 8.66
N ASP A 208 -6.35 4.01 9.41
CA ASP A 208 -6.55 3.96 10.87
C ASP A 208 -5.72 5.03 11.58
N ASP A 209 -4.47 5.25 11.15
CA ASP A 209 -3.61 6.33 11.64
C ASP A 209 -4.16 7.71 11.31
N ALA A 210 -4.71 7.89 10.10
CA ALA A 210 -5.39 9.12 9.72
C ALA A 210 -6.65 9.36 10.57
N GLU A 211 -7.46 8.32 10.82
CA GLU A 211 -8.66 8.42 11.68
C GLU A 211 -8.28 8.80 13.12
N TYR A 212 -7.18 8.26 13.64
CA TYR A 212 -6.69 8.62 14.96
C TYR A 212 -6.31 10.11 15.05
N ILE A 213 -5.59 10.65 14.05
CA ILE A 213 -5.26 12.08 14.02
C ILE A 213 -6.54 12.92 13.92
N TYR A 214 -7.47 12.53 13.05
CA TYR A 214 -8.78 13.18 12.92
C TYR A 214 -9.51 13.23 14.27
N ASN A 215 -9.58 12.09 14.96
CA ASN A 215 -10.23 11.98 16.26
C ASN A 215 -9.53 12.84 17.32
N GLU A 216 -8.20 12.87 17.37
CA GLU A 216 -7.43 13.75 18.26
C GLU A 216 -7.68 15.23 17.99
N SER A 217 -7.86 15.60 16.73
CA SER A 217 -8.13 16.97 16.25
C SER A 217 -9.51 17.52 16.59
N ILE A 218 -10.46 16.69 17.04
CA ILE A 218 -11.80 17.17 17.44
C ILE A 218 -11.69 18.00 18.72
N GLU A 219 -12.17 19.25 18.70
CA GLU A 219 -12.11 20.15 19.86
C GLU A 219 -12.97 19.69 21.04
N ARG A 220 -14.23 19.34 20.78
CA ARG A 220 -15.20 18.90 21.78
C ARG A 220 -15.57 17.45 21.51
N LYS A 221 -15.00 16.55 22.30
CA LYS A 221 -15.18 15.10 22.13
C LYS A 221 -16.27 14.58 23.04
N HIS A 222 -17.06 13.64 22.52
CA HIS A 222 -17.99 12.88 23.34
C HIS A 222 -17.20 12.00 24.35
N PRO A 223 -17.70 11.73 25.57
CA PRO A 223 -16.99 10.91 26.56
C PRO A 223 -16.55 9.54 26.04
N SER A 224 -17.33 8.91 25.16
CA SER A 224 -16.94 7.64 24.53
C SER A 224 -15.72 7.77 23.62
N LEU A 225 -15.56 8.90 22.93
CA LEU A 225 -14.41 9.17 22.07
C LEU A 225 -13.17 9.48 22.92
N GLU A 226 -13.30 10.23 24.01
CA GLU A 226 -12.19 10.43 24.94
C GLU A 226 -11.72 9.10 25.57
N ALA A 227 -12.67 8.21 25.92
CA ALA A 227 -12.33 6.87 26.41
C ALA A 227 -11.62 6.02 25.33
N LYS A 228 -12.06 6.09 24.07
CA LYS A 228 -11.36 5.44 22.93
C LYS A 228 -9.94 5.97 22.80
N LEU A 229 -9.76 7.29 22.71
CA LEU A 229 -8.46 7.93 22.57
C LEU A 229 -7.54 7.67 23.75
N ALA A 230 -8.06 7.60 24.98
CA ALA A 230 -7.28 7.25 26.15
C ALA A 230 -6.61 5.87 26.01
N ARG A 231 -7.34 4.87 25.49
CA ARG A 231 -6.79 3.54 25.19
C ARG A 231 -5.80 3.58 24.02
N GLU A 232 -6.17 4.24 22.93
CA GLU A 232 -5.29 4.35 21.75
C GLU A 232 -3.97 5.05 22.07
N ARG A 233 -3.97 6.07 22.94
CA ARG A 233 -2.75 6.74 23.42
C ARG A 233 -1.82 5.79 24.18
N THR A 234 -2.32 4.71 24.79
CA THR A 234 -1.50 3.73 25.51
C THR A 234 -1.12 2.52 24.67
N GLU A 235 -2.01 2.09 23.77
CA GLU A 235 -1.88 0.83 23.02
C GLU A 235 -1.15 1.01 21.68
N ARG A 236 -1.21 2.20 21.07
CA ARG A 236 -0.60 2.44 19.76
C ARG A 236 0.93 2.45 19.84
N ASN A 237 1.54 1.68 18.95
CA ASN A 237 2.99 1.63 18.75
C ASN A 237 3.56 2.92 18.13
N TRP A 238 2.74 3.65 17.36
CA TRP A 238 3.12 4.91 16.73
C TRP A 238 2.10 6.01 17.06
N ARG A 239 2.63 7.21 17.32
CA ARG A 239 1.84 8.42 17.56
C ARG A 239 2.55 9.60 16.88
N PRO A 240 1.85 10.41 16.07
CA PRO A 240 2.45 11.56 15.45
C PRO A 240 2.75 12.62 16.50
N GLN A 241 3.97 13.15 16.43
CA GLN A 241 4.45 14.15 17.36
C GLN A 241 4.37 15.52 16.71
N ALA A 242 3.83 16.51 17.43
CA ALA A 242 3.98 17.90 17.01
C ALA A 242 5.46 18.29 17.19
N THR A 243 6.11 18.78 16.14
CA THR A 243 7.40 19.45 16.30
C THR A 243 7.22 20.63 17.26
N PRO A 244 8.15 20.86 18.22
CA PRO A 244 8.01 21.91 19.22
C PRO A 244 7.83 23.32 18.64
N ASP A 245 8.22 23.55 17.40
CA ASP A 245 8.17 24.86 16.75
C ASP A 245 7.28 24.83 15.50
N GLY A 246 6.21 25.62 15.55
CA GLY A 246 5.58 26.16 14.34
C GLY A 246 6.55 27.14 13.71
N GLY A 247 6.99 26.85 12.49
CA GLY A 247 7.99 27.65 11.80
C GLY A 247 7.90 27.46 10.29
N ALA A 248 6.85 28.03 9.70
CA ALA A 248 6.87 28.73 8.42
C ALA A 248 5.65 29.64 8.36
#